data_AF-A0A0H1AER8-F1
#
_entry.id   AF-A0A0H1AER8-F1
#
_cell.length_a   1.000
_cell.length_b   1.000
_cell.length_c   1.000
_cell.angle_alpha   90.00
_cell.angle_beta   90.00
_cell.angle_gamma   90.00
#
_symmetry.space_group_name_H-M   'P 1'
#
loop_
_entity.id
_entity.type
_entity.pdbx_description
1 polymer ?
#
loop_
_entity_poly.entity_id
_entity_poly.type
_entity_poly.pdbx_seq_one_letter_code
_entity_poly.pdbx_strand_id
1 'polypeptide(L)' 'MPPTPPLPPDVETRQAAWLHDLRNAANSVGIALEAVGLLLQHDDPAGAARNLARAQQDCERILQLVRAPARGDGLD' A
#
# COMPACT_ATOMS: atom_id res chain seq x y z
N MET A 1 19.62 -1.92 27.10
CA MET A 1 18.84 -0.79 26.59
C MET A 1 17.61 -0.64 27.46
N PRO A 2 17.25 0.57 27.91
CA PRO A 2 15.95 0.77 28.53
C PRO A 2 14.83 0.43 27.52
N PRO A 3 13.69 -0.12 27.98
CA PRO A 3 12.56 -0.36 27.09
C PRO A 3 12.05 0.99 26.56
N THR A 4 11.76 1.03 25.26
CA THR A 4 11.10 2.19 24.66
C THR A 4 9.77 2.39 25.38
N PRO A 5 9.48 3.60 25.90
CA PRO A 5 8.17 3.87 26.50
C PRO A 5 7.05 3.58 25.48
N PRO A 6 5.91 3.03 25.94
CA PRO A 6 4.78 2.75 25.06
C PRO A 6 4.30 4.03 24.40
N LEU A 7 3.87 3.90 23.14
CA LEU A 7 3.35 5.05 22.40
C LEU A 7 1.98 5.46 22.95
N PRO A 8 1.60 6.74 22.82
CA PRO A 8 0.24 7.16 23.07
C PRO A 8 -0.76 6.34 22.23
N PRO A 9 -1.94 5.99 22.76
CA PRO A 9 -2.89 5.06 22.10
C PRO A 9 -3.41 5.57 20.75
N ASP A 10 -3.46 6.89 20.54
CA ASP A 10 -3.81 7.51 19.27
C ASP A 10 -2.71 7.33 18.20
N VAL A 11 -1.45 7.29 18.61
CA VAL A 11 -0.30 7.04 17.73
C VAL A 11 -0.27 5.56 17.32
N GLU A 12 -0.52 4.64 18.26
CA GLU A 12 -0.62 3.20 17.97
C GLU A 12 -1.76 2.90 16.98
N THR A 13 -2.92 3.54 17.16
CA THR A 13 -4.07 3.38 16.26
C THR A 13 -3.76 3.90 14.86
N ARG A 14 -3.11 5.07 14.74
CA ARG A 14 -2.68 5.63 13.45
C ARG A 14 -1.62 4.78 12.78
N GLN A 15 -0.67 4.24 13.53
CA GLN A 15 0.36 3.35 13.01
C GLN A 15 -0.23 2.03 12.51
N ALA A 16 -1.19 1.45 13.24
CA ALA A 16 -1.90 0.25 12.81
C ALA A 16 -2.70 0.50 11.52
N ALA A 17 -3.43 1.63 11.44
CA ALA A 17 -4.18 2.02 10.26
C ALA A 17 -3.27 2.23 9.03
N TRP A 18 -2.14 2.92 9.20
CA TRP A 18 -1.17 3.12 8.14
C TRP A 18 -0.56 1.80 7.63
N LEU A 19 -0.16 0.91 8.54
CA LEU A 19 0.34 -0.42 8.17
C LEU A 19 -0.73 -1.24 7.44
N HIS A 20 -1.99 -1.13 7.87
CA HIS A 20 -3.11 -1.79 7.23
C HIS A 20 -3.30 -1.28 5.80
N ASP A 21 -3.32 0.04 5.59
CA ASP A 21 -3.45 0.66 4.27
C ASP A 21 -2.29 0.30 3.34
N LEU A 22 -1.07 0.27 3.87
CA LEU A 22 0.12 -0.13 3.11
C LEU A 22 0.02 -1.58 2.64
N ARG A 23 -0.39 -2.50 3.52
CA ARG A 23 -0.61 -3.92 3.17
C ARG A 23 -1.71 -4.07 2.15
N ASN A 24 -2.82 -3.36 2.29
CA ASN A 24 -3.93 -3.42 1.34
C ASN A 24 -3.50 -2.94 -0.06
N ALA A 25 -2.75 -1.83 -0.13
CA ALA A 25 -2.23 -1.34 -1.40
C ALA A 25 -1.26 -2.35 -2.04
N ALA A 26 -0.33 -2.93 -1.27
CA ALA A 26 0.59 -3.96 -1.75
C ALA A 26 -0.14 -5.22 -2.25
N ASN A 27 -1.15 -5.69 -1.52
CA ASN A 27 -1.98 -6.82 -1.94
C ASN A 27 -2.76 -6.51 -3.23
N SER A 28 -3.28 -5.30 -3.36
CA SER A 28 -3.99 -4.86 -4.57
C SER A 28 -3.09 -4.86 -5.80
N VAL A 29 -1.83 -4.43 -5.67
CA VAL A 29 -0.81 -4.55 -6.74
C VAL A 29 -0.63 -6.01 -7.15
N GLY A 30 -0.40 -6.90 -6.18
CA GLY A 30 -0.18 -8.33 -6.45
C GLY A 30 -1.35 -8.96 -7.22
N ILE A 31 -2.58 -8.75 -6.74
CA ILE A 31 -3.80 -9.25 -7.40
C ILE A 31 -3.95 -8.69 -8.82
N ALA A 32 -3.70 -7.39 -9.00
CA ALA A 32 -3.79 -6.77 -10.32
C ALA A 32 -2.78 -7.36 -11.31
N LEU A 33 -1.53 -7.61 -10.88
CA LEU A 33 -0.50 -8.22 -11.72
C LEU A 33 -0.79 -9.69 -12.05
N GLU A 34 -1.35 -10.46 -11.11
CA GLU A 34 -1.82 -11.82 -11.40
C GLU A 34 -2.94 -11.82 -12.45
N ALA A 35 -3.90 -10.89 -12.32
CA ALA A 35 -4.99 -10.73 -13.28
C ALA A 35 -4.49 -10.37 -14.69
N VAL A 36 -3.42 -9.57 -14.81
CA VAL A 36 -2.78 -9.27 -16.11
C VAL A 36 -2.34 -10.56 -16.81
N GLY A 37 -1.65 -11.45 -16.10
CA GLY A 37 -1.19 -12.71 -16.66
C GLY A 37 -2.35 -13.58 -17.18
N LEU A 38 -3.42 -13.70 -16.38
CA LEU A 38 -4.62 -14.44 -16.77
C LEU A 38 -5.33 -13.82 -17.98
N LEU A 39 -5.52 -12.50 -17.99
CA LEU A 39 -6.25 -11.81 -19.06
C LEU A 39 -5.50 -11.88 -20.39
N LEU A 40 -4.17 -11.83 -20.38
CA LEU A 40 -3.37 -12.03 -21.58
C LEU A 40 -3.45 -13.46 -22.12
N GLN A 41 -3.61 -14.47 -21.26
CA GLN A 41 -3.85 -15.86 -21.69
C GLN A 41 -5.22 -16.05 -22.34
N HIS A 42 -6.17 -15.15 -22.09
CA HIS A 42 -7.53 -15.17 -22.62
C HIS A 42 -7.76 -14.14 -23.75
N ASP A 43 -6.70 -13.62 -24.37
CA ASP A 43 -6.77 -12.60 -25.44
C ASP A 43 -7.56 -11.33 -25.04
N ASP A 44 -7.51 -10.91 -23.77
CA ASP A 44 -8.07 -9.63 -23.29
C ASP A 44 -6.97 -8.60 -22.94
N PRO A 45 -6.33 -7.98 -23.95
CA PRO A 45 -5.31 -6.96 -23.72
C PRO A 45 -5.88 -5.67 -23.10
N ALA A 46 -7.17 -5.38 -23.32
CA ALA A 46 -7.82 -4.22 -22.73
C ALA A 46 -8.00 -4.39 -21.22
N GLY A 47 -8.42 -5.58 -20.78
CA GLY A 47 -8.47 -5.95 -19.37
C GLY A 47 -7.10 -5.96 -18.71
N ALA A 48 -6.10 -6.50 -19.39
CA ALA A 48 -4.72 -6.46 -18.91
C ALA A 48 -4.23 -5.01 -18.73
N ALA A 49 -4.48 -4.13 -19.70
CA ALA A 49 -4.11 -2.71 -19.59
C ALA A 49 -4.80 -2.00 -18.41
N ARG A 50 -6.09 -2.27 -18.18
CA ARG A 50 -6.82 -1.72 -17.01
C ARG A 50 -6.20 -2.18 -15.68
N ASN A 51 -5.81 -3.45 -15.58
CA ASN A 51 -5.19 -3.97 -14.36
C ASN A 51 -3.75 -3.45 -14.17
N LEU A 52 -2.98 -3.26 -15.26
CA LEU A 52 -1.69 -2.58 -15.18
C LEU A 52 -1.83 -1.14 -14.69
N ALA A 53 -2.81 -0.38 -15.20
CA ALA A 53 -3.08 0.98 -14.74
C ALA A 53 -3.46 1.02 -13.25
N ARG A 54 -4.26 0.06 -12.79
CA ARG A 54 -4.58 -0.10 -11.37
C ARG A 54 -3.32 -0.40 -10.53
N ALA A 55 -2.48 -1.34 -10.97
CA ALA A 55 -1.24 -1.67 -10.28
C ALA A 55 -0.32 -0.45 -10.18
N GLN A 56 -0.23 0.37 -11.24
CA GLN A 56 0.51 1.63 -11.21
C GLN A 56 -0.02 2.59 -10.13
N GLN A 57 -1.34 2.81 -10.08
CA GLN A 57 -1.96 3.70 -9.09
C GLN A 57 -1.70 3.21 -7.65
N ASP A 58 -1.79 1.90 -7.40
CA ASP A 58 -1.52 1.33 -6.08
C ASP A 58 -0.03 1.42 -5.71
N CYS A 59 0.89 1.28 -6.66
CA CYS A 59 2.32 1.57 -6.45
C CYS A 59 2.56 3.04 -6.08
N GLU A 60 1.88 3.98 -6.73
CA GLU A 60 1.94 5.41 -6.37
C GLU A 60 1.40 5.65 -4.95
N ARG A 61 0.29 4.98 -4.58
CA ARG A 61 -0.26 5.02 -3.21
C ARG A 61 0.71 4.48 -2.18
N ILE A 62 1.37 3.35 -2.45
CA ILE A 62 2.42 2.79 -1.57
C ILE A 62 3.53 3.80 -1.36
N LEU A 63 4.01 4.44 -2.44
CA LEU A 63 5.06 5.45 -2.35
C LEU A 63 4.63 6.65 -1.48
N GLN A 64 3.40 7.11 -1.62
CA GLN A 64 2.84 8.17 -0.77
C GLN A 64 2.79 7.76 0.70
N LEU A 65 2.29 6.56 1.00
CA LEU A 65 2.23 6.03 2.36
C LEU A 65 3.62 5.88 3.00
N VAL A 66 4.62 5.44 2.23
CA VAL A 66 6.01 5.31 2.72
C VAL A 66 6.64 6.68 2.98
N ARG A 67 6.30 7.70 2.18
CA ARG A 67 6.80 9.07 2.35
C ARG A 67 6.16 9.82 3.52
N ALA A 68 4.94 9.47 3.88
CA ALA A 68 4.21 10.04 5.01
C ALA A 68 3.85 8.92 6.02
N PRO A 69 4.84 8.33 6.69
CA PRO A 69 4.57 7.29 7.69
C PRO A 69 3.73 7.87 8.84
N ALA A 70 2.96 7.03 9.53
CA ALA A 70 2.13 7.44 10.68
C ALA A 70 2.89 8.03 11.89
N ARG A 71 4.20 8.31 11.75
CA ARG A 71 4.93 9.14 12.69
C ARG A 71 4.44 10.56 12.48
N GLY A 72 3.76 11.12 13.49
CA GLY A 72 3.67 12.55 13.59
C GLY A 72 5.10 13.07 13.78
N ASP A 73 5.74 13.50 12.70
CA ASP A 73 6.98 14.26 12.81
C ASP A 73 6.62 15.62 13.42
N GLY A 74 6.52 15.64 14.75
CA GLY A 74 6.57 16.85 15.56
C GLY A 74 7.99 17.39 15.60
N LEU A 75 8.51 17.77 14.43
CA LEU A 75 9.73 18.54 14.26
C LEU A 75 9.56 19.49 13.05
N ASP A 76 8.58 20.38 13.16
CA ASP A 76 8.64 21.76 12.66
C ASP A 76 8.33 22.69 13.83
#